data_AF-A0A7W9AJ69-F1
#
_entry.id   AF-A0A7W9AJ69-F1
#
_cell.length_a   1.000
_cell.length_b   1.000
_cell.length_c   1.000
_cell.angle_alpha   90.00
_cell.angle_beta   90.00
_cell.angle_gamma   90.00
#
_symmetry.space_group_name_H-M   'P 1'
#
loop_
_entity.id
_entity.type
_entity.pdbx_description
1 polymer ?
#
loop_
_entity_poly.entity_id
_entity_poly.type
_entity_poly.pdbx_seq_one_letter_code
_entity_poly.pdbx_strand_id
1 'polypeptide(L)'
;MMKSAPEVVLESMEKLSRALGGRDCSAIETAVTEVAAAVDAVRGVGAWRATPELRATLKKALAVAESARMQANVMSDAADRQLEALAALRPGHVAALAYDRNGQQRQAPYKQLS
;
A
#
# COMPACT_ATOMS: atom_id res chain seq x y z
N MET A 1 -21.84 -16.35 20.81
CA MET A 1 -22.27 -14.95 20.56
C MET A 1 -21.91 -14.61 19.12
N MET A 2 -22.87 -14.14 18.32
CA MET A 2 -22.62 -13.73 16.93
C MET A 2 -21.95 -12.34 16.95
N LYS A 3 -20.79 -12.19 16.31
CA LYS A 3 -20.06 -10.91 16.26
C LYS A 3 -20.90 -9.87 15.52
N SER A 4 -20.86 -8.63 15.99
CA SER A 4 -21.54 -7.53 15.30
C SER A 4 -20.80 -7.14 14.02
N ALA A 5 -21.53 -6.70 12.99
CA ALA A 5 -20.94 -6.26 11.71
C ALA A 5 -19.72 -5.32 11.84
N PRO A 6 -19.68 -4.30 12.73
CA PRO A 6 -18.48 -3.46 12.90
C PRO A 6 -17.28 -4.18 13.54
N GLU A 7 -17.52 -5.17 14.41
CA GLU A 7 -16.43 -5.96 15.00
C GLU A 7 -15.79 -6.85 13.94
N VAL A 8 -16.60 -7.38 13.02
CA VAL A 8 -16.10 -8.12 11.85
C VAL A 8 -15.21 -7.22 10.98
N VAL A 9 -15.60 -5.96 10.73
CA VAL A 9 -14.76 -5.01 9.98
C VAL A 9 -13.45 -4.72 10.71
N LEU A 10 -13.49 -4.47 12.02
CA LEU A 10 -12.27 -4.21 12.80
C LEU A 10 -11.32 -5.41 12.74
N GLU A 11 -11.83 -6.62 12.94
CA GLU A 11 -11.04 -7.85 12.89
C GLU A 11 -10.43 -8.08 11.50
N SER A 12 -11.21 -7.90 10.42
CA SER A 12 -10.70 -8.02 9.05
C SER A 12 -9.59 -7.00 8.76
N MET A 13 -9.72 -5.76 9.26
CA MET A 13 -8.66 -4.74 9.14
C MET A 13 -7.41 -5.11 9.93
N GLU A 14 -7.55 -5.66 11.13
CA GLU A 14 -6.42 -6.13 11.93
C GLU A 14 -5.67 -7.29 11.25
N LYS A 15 -6.41 -8.24 10.65
CA LYS A 15 -5.83 -9.32 9.85
C LYS A 15 -5.06 -8.78 8.65
N LEU A 16 -5.64 -7.81 7.93
CA LEU A 16 -4.95 -7.17 6.81
C LEU A 16 -3.65 -6.49 7.25
N SER A 17 -3.66 -5.72 8.34
CA SER A 17 -2.44 -5.09 8.84
C SER A 17 -1.38 -6.12 9.27
N ARG A 18 -1.78 -7.24 9.89
CA ARG A 18 -0.83 -8.31 10.21
C ARG A 18 -0.25 -8.98 8.95
N ALA A 19 -1.08 -9.23 7.94
CA ALA A 19 -0.64 -9.82 6.68
C ALA A 19 0.36 -8.91 5.93
N LEU A 20 0.08 -7.60 5.91
CA LEU A 20 0.99 -6.58 5.37
C LEU A 20 2.32 -6.53 6.14
N GLY A 21 2.28 -6.58 7.48
CA GLY A 21 3.47 -6.68 8.31
C GLY A 21 4.29 -7.95 8.05
N GLY A 22 3.62 -9.07 7.76
CA GLY A 22 4.24 -10.35 7.42
C GLY A 22 4.73 -10.48 5.97
N ARG A 23 4.33 -9.56 5.08
CA ARG A 23 4.66 -9.57 3.63
C ARG A 23 4.26 -10.87 2.91
N ASP A 24 3.20 -11.53 3.38
CA ASP A 24 2.65 -12.72 2.75
C ASP A 24 1.56 -12.32 1.75
N CYS A 25 1.85 -12.42 0.45
CA CYS A 25 0.92 -12.06 -0.62
C CYS A 25 -0.40 -12.84 -0.56
N SER A 26 -0.35 -14.14 -0.26
CA SER A 26 -1.56 -14.98 -0.20
C SER A 26 -2.43 -14.59 0.99
N ALA A 27 -1.81 -14.27 2.13
CA ALA A 27 -2.52 -13.77 3.30
C ALA A 27 -3.11 -12.38 3.06
N ILE A 28 -2.40 -11.51 2.33
CA ILE A 28 -2.89 -10.17 1.95
C ILE A 28 -4.14 -10.29 1.06
N GLU A 29 -4.10 -11.11 0.00
CA GLU A 29 -5.24 -11.29 -0.91
C GLU A 29 -6.49 -11.82 -0.18
N THR A 30 -6.28 -12.80 0.69
CA THR A 30 -7.35 -13.36 1.53
C THR A 30 -7.94 -12.26 2.44
N ALA A 31 -7.08 -11.53 3.15
CA ALA A 31 -7.51 -10.47 4.07
C ALA A 31 -8.23 -9.32 3.35
N VAL A 32 -7.80 -8.94 2.14
CA VAL A 32 -8.49 -7.94 1.31
C VAL A 32 -9.91 -8.39 0.96
N THR A 33 -10.08 -9.65 0.58
CA THR A 33 -11.39 -10.23 0.27
C THR A 33 -12.30 -10.25 1.51
N GLU A 34 -11.75 -10.62 2.67
CA GLU A 34 -12.48 -10.59 3.94
C GLU A 34 -12.92 -9.16 4.33
N VAL A 35 -12.05 -8.16 4.14
CA VAL A 35 -12.37 -6.74 4.40
C VAL A 35 -13.50 -6.28 3.49
N ALA A 36 -13.46 -6.60 2.19
CA ALA A 36 -14.52 -6.24 1.25
C ALA A 36 -15.88 -6.80 1.69
N ALA A 37 -15.93 -8.09 2.02
CA ALA A 37 -17.15 -8.74 2.51
C ALA A 37 -17.67 -8.12 3.81
N ALA A 38 -16.78 -7.79 4.75
CA ALA A 38 -17.15 -7.17 6.02
C ALA A 38 -17.73 -5.75 5.83
N VAL A 39 -17.12 -4.96 4.94
CA VAL A 39 -17.61 -3.61 4.61
C VAL A 39 -18.99 -3.67 3.96
N ASP A 40 -19.21 -4.61 3.03
CA ASP A 40 -20.50 -4.77 2.37
C ASP A 40 -21.59 -5.27 3.33
N ALA A 41 -21.24 -6.13 4.28
CA ALA A 41 -22.14 -6.51 5.37
C ALA A 41 -22.56 -5.29 6.21
N VAL A 42 -21.63 -4.39 6.54
CA VAL A 42 -21.95 -3.14 7.26
C VAL A 42 -22.82 -2.21 6.41
N ARG A 43 -22.56 -2.09 5.10
CA ARG A 43 -23.43 -1.31 4.19
C ARG A 43 -24.85 -1.86 4.13
N GLY A 44 -25.00 -3.18 4.06
CA GLY A 44 -26.30 -3.86 3.97
C GLY A 44 -27.17 -3.68 5.23
N VAL A 45 -26.56 -3.47 6.40
CA VAL A 45 -27.28 -3.23 7.66
C VAL A 45 -27.81 -1.78 7.75
N GLY A 46 -27.27 -0.85 6.97
CA GLY A 46 -27.72 0.54 6.87
C GLY A 46 -27.32 1.43 8.08
N ALA A 47 -27.09 2.72 7.81
CA ALA A 47 -26.63 3.72 8.79
C ALA A 47 -27.62 4.03 9.93
N TRP A 48 -28.81 3.43 9.95
CA TRP A 48 -29.91 3.77 10.86
C TRP A 48 -29.74 3.32 12.32
N ARG A 49 -28.70 2.55 12.65
CA ARG A 49 -28.38 2.13 14.03
C ARG A 49 -26.99 2.58 14.49
N ALA A 50 -26.56 3.79 14.14
CA ALA A 50 -25.30 4.37 14.64
C ALA A 50 -25.34 4.70 16.14
N THR A 51 -25.34 3.66 16.98
CA THR A 51 -25.13 3.82 18.42
C THR A 51 -23.73 4.42 18.67
N PRO A 52 -23.50 5.05 19.83
CA PRO A 52 -22.18 5.56 20.20
C PRO A 52 -21.09 4.48 20.14
N GLU A 53 -21.42 3.24 20.52
CA GLU A 53 -20.52 2.09 20.53
C GLU A 53 -20.15 1.68 19.10
N LEU A 54 -21.12 1.65 18.18
CA LEU A 54 -20.88 1.36 16.76
C LEU A 54 -19.89 2.37 16.16
N ARG A 55 -20.10 3.66 16.45
CA ARG A 55 -19.22 4.74 16.00
C ARG A 55 -17.80 4.60 16.57
N ALA A 56 -17.67 4.22 17.83
CA ALA A 56 -16.36 3.98 18.45
C ALA A 56 -15.61 2.83 17.76
N THR A 57 -16.28 1.72 17.46
CA THR A 57 -15.67 0.57 16.77
C THR A 57 -15.27 0.91 15.34
N LEU A 58 -16.12 1.62 14.58
CA LEU A 58 -15.78 2.10 13.24
C LEU A 58 -14.58 3.05 13.26
N LYS A 59 -14.49 3.94 14.27
CA LYS A 59 -13.34 4.82 14.44
C LYS A 59 -12.04 4.04 14.69
N LYS A 60 -12.10 2.96 15.47
CA LYS A 60 -10.96 2.05 15.64
C LYS A 60 -10.58 1.36 14.33
N ALA A 61 -11.57 0.85 13.59
CA ALA A 61 -11.32 0.21 12.30
C ALA A 61 -10.66 1.16 11.30
N LEU A 62 -11.08 2.43 11.26
CA LEU A 62 -10.44 3.47 10.43
C LEU A 62 -8.98 3.73 10.82
N ALA A 63 -8.66 3.75 12.11
CA ALA A 63 -7.28 3.91 12.56
C ALA A 63 -6.39 2.72 12.13
N VAL A 64 -6.91 1.49 12.17
CA VAL A 64 -6.20 0.31 11.68
C VAL A 64 -6.05 0.33 10.16
N ALA A 65 -7.10 0.74 9.43
CA ALA A 65 -7.05 0.90 7.98
C ALA A 65 -5.98 1.91 7.54
N GLU A 66 -5.81 2.99 8.28
CA GLU A 66 -4.76 3.98 8.01
C GLU A 66 -3.36 3.39 8.18
N SER A 67 -3.13 2.61 9.24
CA SER A 67 -1.88 1.87 9.43
C SER A 67 -1.61 0.89 8.28
N ALA A 68 -2.62 0.12 7.88
CA ALA A 68 -2.53 -0.81 6.75
C ALA A 68 -2.18 -0.07 5.44
N ARG A 69 -2.78 1.11 5.21
CA ARG A 69 -2.46 1.96 4.05
C ARG A 69 -0.99 2.39 4.05
N MET A 70 -0.45 2.83 5.19
CA MET A 70 0.96 3.20 5.29
C MET A 70 1.88 2.01 4.98
N GLN A 71 1.55 0.82 5.49
CA GLN A 71 2.34 -0.39 5.25
C GLN A 71 2.33 -0.78 3.76
N ALA A 72 1.17 -0.70 3.09
CA ALA A 72 1.06 -0.95 1.66
C ALA A 72 1.94 0.01 0.84
N ASN A 73 1.93 1.31 1.16
CA ASN A 73 2.77 2.30 0.49
C ASN A 73 4.27 2.00 0.65
N VAL A 74 4.70 1.61 1.85
CA VAL A 74 6.09 1.23 2.12
C VAL A 74 6.48 -0.01 1.32
N MET A 75 5.58 -0.99 1.19
CA MET A 75 5.83 -2.19 0.38
C MET A 75 5.96 -1.85 -1.11
N SER A 76 5.10 -0.98 -1.63
CA SER A 76 5.19 -0.50 -3.02
C SER A 76 6.51 0.23 -3.28
N ASP A 77 6.90 1.17 -2.41
CA ASP A 77 8.19 1.88 -2.52
C ASP A 77 9.39 0.92 -2.46
N ALA A 78 9.34 -0.11 -1.61
CA ALA A 78 10.37 -1.14 -1.57
C ALA A 78 10.46 -1.95 -2.88
N ALA A 79 9.31 -2.29 -3.49
CA ALA A 79 9.27 -2.99 -4.77
C ALA A 79 9.82 -2.11 -5.91
N ASP A 80 9.44 -0.83 -5.96
CA ASP A 80 9.92 0.12 -6.95
C ASP A 80 11.44 0.27 -6.89
N ARG A 81 12.02 0.40 -5.69
CA ARG A 81 13.49 0.45 -5.51
C ARG A 81 14.19 -0.80 -6.01
N GLN A 82 13.59 -1.98 -5.80
CA GLN A 82 14.16 -3.23 -6.31
C GLN A 82 14.09 -3.29 -7.83
N LEU A 83 12.99 -2.83 -8.43
CA LEU A 83 12.85 -2.74 -9.89
C LEU A 83 13.85 -1.74 -10.50
N GLU A 84 14.05 -0.59 -9.88
CA GLU A 84 15.06 0.39 -10.29
C GLU A 84 16.48 -0.17 -10.21
N ALA A 85 16.81 -0.88 -9.11
CA ALA A 85 18.09 -1.53 -8.96
C ALA A 85 18.32 -2.61 -10.03
N LEU A 86 17.30 -3.40 -10.35
CA LEU A 86 17.36 -4.38 -11.44
C LEU A 86 17.51 -3.71 -12.81
N ALA A 87 16.81 -2.60 -13.05
CA ALA A 87 16.92 -1.84 -14.28
C ALA A 87 18.33 -1.27 -14.47
N ALA A 88 18.98 -0.81 -13.40
CA ALA A 88 20.36 -0.33 -13.42
C ALA A 88 21.40 -1.40 -13.81
N LEU A 89 21.11 -2.68 -13.58
CA LEU A 89 21.98 -3.79 -13.99
C LEU A 89 21.89 -4.11 -15.50
N ARG A 90 20.89 -3.58 -16.21
CA ARG A 90 20.76 -3.79 -17.66
C ARG A 90 21.85 -3.00 -18.41
N PRO A 91 22.70 -3.65 -19.23
CA PRO A 91 23.63 -2.95 -20.11
C PRO A 91 22.87 -1.97 -21.03
N GLY A 92 23.21 -0.68 -20.94
CA GLY A 92 22.55 0.40 -21.71
C GLY A 92 21.51 1.23 -20.96
N HIS A 93 21.20 0.94 -19.69
CA HIS A 93 20.26 1.76 -18.89
C HIS A 93 20.85 3.09 -18.37
N VAL A 94 22.15 3.32 -18.55
CA VAL A 94 22.86 4.54 -18.13
C VAL A 94 22.52 5.78 -19.00
N ALA A 95 21.76 5.62 -20.09
CA ALA A 95 21.47 6.72 -21.00
C ALA A 95 20.26 7.60 -20.59
N ALA A 96 19.39 7.14 -19.68
CA ALA A 96 18.14 7.86 -19.39
C ALA A 96 18.25 8.89 -18.26
N LEU A 97 19.28 8.82 -17.40
CA LEU A 97 19.52 9.79 -16.32
C LEU A 97 20.55 10.87 -16.71
N ALA A 98 21.08 10.84 -17.94
CA ALA A 98 22.02 11.83 -18.46
C ALA A 98 21.36 13.06 -19.11
N TYR A 99 20.03 13.08 -19.21
CA TYR A 99 19.28 14.23 -19.70
C TYR A 99 18.73 15.02 -18.52
N ASP A 100 19.24 16.24 -18.36
CA ASP A 100 18.59 17.26 -17.54
C ASP A 100 17.18 17.54 -18.10
N ARG A 101 16.25 18.02 -17.27
CA ARG A 101 14.85 18.34 -17.59
C ARG A 101 14.70 19.32 -18.78
N ASN A 102 15.79 19.93 -19.23
CA ASN A 102 15.89 20.83 -20.38
C ASN A 102 16.54 20.20 -21.64
N GLY A 103 16.76 18.88 -21.68
CA GLY A 103 17.24 18.17 -22.88
C GLY A 103 18.68 18.50 -23.32
N GLN A 104 19.45 19.19 -22.49
CA GLN A 104 20.85 19.50 -22.79
C GLN A 104 21.75 18.39 -22.27
N GLN A 105 22.47 17.73 -23.18
CA GLN A 105 23.55 16.82 -22.80
C GLN A 105 24.67 17.63 -22.13
N ARG A 106 25.06 17.26 -20.91
CA ARG A 106 26.33 17.72 -20.33
C ARG A 106 27.47 17.11 -21.15
N GLN A 107 27.92 17.82 -22.17
CA GLN A 107 29.16 17.49 -22.88
C GLN A 107 30.32 17.55 -21.88
N ALA A 108 30.98 16.40 -21.68
CA ALA A 108 32.29 16.38 -21.04
C ALA A 108 33.27 17.15 -21.95
N PRO A 109 34.07 18.10 -21.43
CA PRO A 109 35.05 18.78 -22.26
C PRO A 109 36.14 17.77 -22.67
N TYR A 110 36.14 17.39 -23.94
CA TYR A 110 37.29 16.77 -24.58
C TYR A 110 38.46 17.77 -24.53
N LYS A 111 39.35 17.60 -23.55
CA LYS A 111 40.69 18.17 -23.64
C LYS A 111 41.45 17.33 -24.66
N GLN A 112 41.52 17.85 -25.89
CA GLN A 112 42.58 17.48 -26.82
C GLN A 112 43.92 17.76 -26.12
N LEU A 113 44.75 16.72 -26.00
CA LEU A 113 46.18 16.89 -25.78
C LEU A 113 46.88 16.16 -26.92
N SER A 114 47.61 16.99 -27.67
CA SER A 114 48.47 16.70 -28.80
C SER A 114 49.54 15.64 -28.55
#